data_AF-A0A6B2B2I3-F1
#
_entry.id   AF-A0A6B2B2I3-F1
#
_cell.length_a   1.000
_cell.length_b   1.000
_cell.length_c   1.000
_cell.angle_alpha   90.00
_cell.angle_beta   90.00
_cell.angle_gamma   90.00
#
_symmetry.space_group_name_H-M   'P 1'
#
loop_
_entity.id
_entity.type
_entity.pdbx_description
1 polymer ?
#
loop_
_entity_poly.entity_id
_entity_poly.type
_entity_poly.pdbx_seq_one_letter_code
_entity_poly.pdbx_strand_id
1 'polypeptide(L)'
;YCAGKAGLRDVAHRHDVDFSCLRQWVAAYQIHGVAGLQEKKRQRYSDEFKLTVLKRMHDERLSLRQTAALFDIRQFGIIGLWQRHYEEGAFDASSKPPTKAGRPRKMTTALPPVNAPSIDDESRSRDE
;
A
#
# COMPACT_ATOMS: atom_id res chain seq x y z
N TYR A 1 0.39 -6.81 -26.54
CA TYR A 1 0.24 -6.07 -25.26
C TYR A 1 1.54 -5.44 -24.74
N CYS A 2 2.67 -5.52 -25.44
CA CYS A 2 3.92 -4.80 -25.08
C CYS A 2 4.26 -3.62 -26.01
N ALA A 3 3.36 -3.26 -26.94
CA ALA A 3 3.62 -2.29 -28.01
C ALA A 3 2.38 -1.45 -28.35
N GLY A 4 1.64 -0.98 -27.34
CA GLY A 4 0.51 -0.08 -27.53
C GLY A 4 0.73 1.20 -26.75
N LYS A 5 0.49 2.36 -27.38
CA LYS A 5 0.62 3.73 -26.81
C LYS A 5 -0.13 3.97 -25.49
N ALA A 6 -1.00 3.05 -25.08
CA ALA A 6 -1.65 3.08 -23.78
C ALA A 6 -0.69 2.48 -22.73
N GLY A 7 -0.12 3.34 -21.89
CA GLY A 7 0.74 2.89 -20.81
C GLY A 7 -0.03 2.03 -19.81
N LEU A 8 0.67 1.32 -18.92
CA LEU A 8 0.06 0.61 -17.79
C LEU A 8 -0.92 1.51 -16.98
N ARG A 9 -0.72 2.84 -16.97
CA ARG A 9 -1.64 3.81 -16.36
C ARG A 9 -2.99 3.88 -17.09
N ASP A 10 -3.00 3.87 -18.41
CA ASP A 10 -4.23 3.94 -19.21
C ASP A 10 -5.02 2.63 -19.14
N VAL A 11 -4.33 1.50 -19.01
CA VAL A 11 -4.98 0.20 -18.76
C VAL A 11 -5.60 0.21 -17.36
N ALA A 12 -4.85 0.66 -16.35
CA ALA A 12 -5.35 0.79 -14.98
C ALA A 12 -6.61 1.67 -14.92
N HIS A 13 -6.58 2.83 -15.58
CA HIS A 13 -7.71 3.76 -15.61
C HIS A 13 -8.93 3.19 -16.34
N ARG A 14 -8.74 2.52 -17.48
CA ARG A 14 -9.86 1.90 -18.23
C ARG A 14 -10.58 0.80 -17.48
N HIS A 15 -9.87 0.10 -16.60
CA HIS A 15 -10.43 -1.00 -15.82
C HIS A 15 -10.77 -0.61 -14.37
N ASP A 16 -10.64 0.69 -14.03
CA ASP A 16 -10.80 1.21 -12.66
C ASP A 16 -9.97 0.43 -11.62
N VAL A 17 -8.75 0.04 -12.00
CA VAL A 17 -7.82 -0.70 -11.16
C VAL A 17 -6.69 0.24 -10.71
N ASP A 18 -6.26 0.10 -9.47
CA ASP A 18 -5.07 0.78 -8.99
C ASP A 18 -3.84 0.44 -9.84
N PHE A 19 -3.16 1.48 -10.34
CA PHE A 19 -1.93 1.34 -11.12
C PHE A 19 -0.82 0.56 -10.38
N SER A 20 -0.80 0.62 -9.05
CA SER A 20 0.13 -0.15 -8.22
C SER A 20 -0.21 -1.65 -8.22
N CYS A 21 -1.49 -2.00 -8.14
CA CYS A 21 -1.97 -3.39 -8.23
C CYS A 21 -1.66 -3.99 -9.60
N LEU A 22 -1.98 -3.25 -10.67
CA LEU A 22 -1.70 -3.70 -12.04
C LEU A 22 -0.20 -3.94 -12.28
N ARG A 23 0.67 -3.02 -11.82
CA ARG A 23 2.12 -3.23 -11.91
C ARG A 23 2.59 -4.46 -11.15
N GLN A 24 1.99 -4.74 -10.00
CA GLN A 24 2.32 -5.93 -9.22
C GLN A 24 1.92 -7.21 -9.94
N TRP A 25 0.72 -7.25 -10.52
CA TRP A 25 0.24 -8.39 -11.30
C TRP A 25 1.12 -8.64 -12.54
N VAL A 26 1.53 -7.59 -13.23
CA VAL A 26 2.43 -7.72 -14.38
C VAL A 26 3.79 -8.28 -13.96
N ALA A 27 4.36 -7.82 -12.84
CA ALA A 27 5.61 -8.37 -12.33
C ALA A 27 5.47 -9.85 -11.93
N ALA A 28 4.37 -10.22 -11.26
CA ALA A 28 4.10 -11.62 -10.90
C ALA A 28 3.92 -12.51 -12.14
N TYR A 29 3.23 -12.00 -13.17
CA TYR A 29 3.02 -12.70 -14.43
C TYR A 29 4.32 -12.92 -15.21
N GLN A 30 5.26 -11.96 -15.17
CA GLN A 30 6.55 -12.12 -15.85
C GLN A 30 7.41 -13.23 -15.24
N ILE A 31 7.28 -13.50 -13.94
CA ILE A 31 8.08 -14.52 -13.24
C ILE A 31 7.38 -15.88 -13.24
N HIS A 32 6.09 -15.90 -12.89
CA HIS A 32 5.34 -17.14 -12.63
C HIS A 32 4.26 -17.43 -13.70
N GLY A 33 4.13 -16.58 -14.71
CA GLY A 33 3.05 -16.69 -15.69
C GLY A 33 1.68 -16.56 -15.05
N VAL A 34 0.72 -17.36 -15.53
CA VAL A 34 -0.68 -17.34 -15.04
C VAL A 34 -0.78 -17.72 -13.56
N ALA A 35 0.13 -18.56 -13.04
CA ALA A 35 0.15 -18.94 -11.63
C ALA A 35 0.35 -17.73 -10.71
N GLY A 36 1.11 -16.72 -11.15
CA GLY A 36 1.33 -15.49 -10.39
C GLY A 36 0.08 -14.60 -10.23
N LEU A 37 -0.96 -14.85 -11.02
CA LEU A 37 -2.24 -14.13 -10.99
C LEU A 37 -3.33 -14.85 -10.19
N GLN A 38 -3.06 -16.07 -9.70
CA GLN A 38 -4.04 -16.82 -8.92
C GLN A 38 -4.31 -16.13 -7.59
N GLU A 39 -5.54 -16.29 -7.09
CA GLU A 39 -5.93 -15.74 -5.79
C GLU A 39 -5.14 -16.42 -4.68
N LYS A 40 -4.29 -15.65 -4.02
CA LYS A 40 -3.49 -16.13 -2.90
C LYS A 40 -4.20 -15.85 -1.59
N LYS A 41 -4.39 -16.92 -0.81
CA LYS A 41 -4.84 -16.82 0.58
C LYS A 41 -3.81 -16.04 1.41
N ARG A 42 -4.29 -15.38 2.46
CA ARG A 42 -3.42 -14.68 3.41
C ARG A 42 -2.57 -15.71 4.14
N GLN A 43 -1.28 -15.76 3.82
CA GLN A 43 -0.32 -16.64 4.49
C GLN A 43 0.35 -15.94 5.68
N ARG A 44 0.68 -16.72 6.69
CA ARG A 44 1.58 -16.31 7.78
C ARG A 44 2.98 -16.76 7.42
N TYR A 45 3.93 -15.85 7.48
CA TYR A 45 5.33 -16.14 7.19
C TYR A 45 6.07 -16.38 8.51
N SER A 46 6.85 -17.45 8.57
CA SER A 46 7.76 -17.71 9.69
C SER A 46 8.90 -16.71 9.70
N ASP A 47 9.51 -16.52 10.87
CA ASP A 47 10.58 -15.54 11.03
C ASP A 47 11.83 -15.92 10.22
N GLU A 48 12.18 -17.21 10.18
CA GLU A 48 13.22 -17.76 9.32
C GLU A 48 13.01 -17.46 7.82
N PHE A 49 11.75 -17.55 7.36
CA PHE A 49 11.43 -17.22 5.98
C PHE A 49 11.64 -15.73 5.71
N LYS A 50 11.19 -14.85 6.61
CA LYS A 50 11.38 -13.40 6.47
C LYS A 50 12.86 -13.05 6.42
N LEU A 51 13.69 -13.65 7.27
CA LEU A 51 15.15 -13.45 7.27
C LEU A 51 15.78 -13.89 5.95
N THR A 52 15.39 -15.07 5.45
CA THR A 52 15.87 -15.57 4.16
C THR A 52 15.53 -14.62 3.01
N VAL A 53 14.30 -14.10 3.00
CA VAL A 53 13.83 -13.14 2.00
C VAL A 53 14.63 -11.84 2.06
N LEU A 54 14.83 -11.28 3.26
CA LEU A 54 15.58 -10.04 3.46
C LEU A 54 17.06 -10.18 3.08
N LYS A 55 17.69 -11.30 3.47
CA LYS A 55 19.08 -11.59 3.12
C LYS A 55 19.26 -11.64 1.60
N ARG A 56 18.42 -12.43 0.92
CA ARG A 56 18.50 -12.54 -0.55
C ARG A 56 18.22 -11.22 -1.26
N MET A 57 17.27 -10.43 -0.75
CA MET A 57 16.99 -9.09 -1.27
C MET A 57 18.24 -8.19 -1.22
N HIS A 58 18.98 -8.23 -0.11
CA HIS A 58 20.18 -7.42 0.06
C HIS A 58 21.35 -7.92 -0.80
N ASP A 59 21.56 -9.24 -0.83
CA ASP A 59 22.63 -9.89 -1.61
C ASP A 59 22.47 -9.62 -3.12
N GLU A 60 21.24 -9.75 -3.64
CA GLU A 60 20.93 -9.54 -5.06
C GLU A 60 20.53 -8.08 -5.40
N ARG A 61 20.54 -7.16 -4.42
CA ARG A 61 20.10 -5.76 -4.54
C ARG A 61 18.73 -5.60 -5.21
N LEU A 62 17.80 -6.45 -4.83
CA LEU A 62 16.46 -6.49 -5.41
C LEU A 62 15.56 -5.42 -4.81
N SER A 63 14.69 -4.86 -5.64
CA SER A 63 13.60 -4.02 -5.14
C SER A 63 12.55 -4.86 -4.40
N LEU A 64 11.80 -4.24 -3.47
CA LEU A 64 10.69 -4.88 -2.75
C LEU A 64 9.73 -5.62 -3.69
N ARG A 65 9.48 -5.08 -4.88
CA ARG A 65 8.58 -5.68 -5.88
C ARG A 65 9.19 -6.89 -6.55
N GLN A 66 10.47 -6.83 -6.92
CA GLN A 66 11.18 -7.98 -7.49
C GLN A 66 11.27 -9.09 -6.46
N THR A 67 11.64 -8.78 -5.22
CA THR A 67 11.67 -9.75 -4.11
C THR A 67 10.29 -10.37 -3.89
N ALA A 68 9.24 -9.56 -3.85
CA ALA A 68 7.89 -10.08 -3.68
C ALA A 68 7.47 -11.00 -4.83
N ALA A 69 7.83 -10.64 -6.06
CA ALA A 69 7.54 -11.48 -7.20
C ALA A 69 8.35 -12.78 -7.15
N LEU A 70 9.65 -12.76 -6.83
CA LEU A 70 10.49 -13.97 -6.74
C LEU A 70 10.04 -14.95 -5.67
N PHE A 71 9.69 -14.46 -4.48
CA PHE A 71 9.21 -15.27 -3.35
C PHE A 71 7.69 -15.50 -3.35
N ASP A 72 7.03 -15.13 -4.44
CA ASP A 72 5.60 -15.31 -4.64
C ASP A 72 4.71 -14.62 -3.57
N ILE A 73 5.21 -13.55 -2.98
CA ILE A 73 4.56 -12.79 -1.90
C ILE A 73 3.44 -11.90 -2.48
N ARG A 74 2.24 -11.99 -1.88
CA ARG A 74 1.04 -11.27 -2.33
C ARG A 74 1.15 -9.74 -2.25
N GLN A 75 1.93 -9.19 -1.33
CA GLN A 75 1.99 -7.74 -1.11
C GLN A 75 3.45 -7.33 -0.88
N PHE A 76 4.03 -6.58 -1.81
CA PHE A 76 5.43 -6.14 -1.68
C PHE A 76 5.67 -5.25 -0.46
N GLY A 77 4.65 -4.51 -0.01
CA GLY A 77 4.75 -3.62 1.15
C GLY A 77 5.07 -4.35 2.46
N ILE A 78 4.73 -5.64 2.59
CA ILE A 78 5.04 -6.38 3.83
C ILE A 78 6.54 -6.64 4.01
N ILE A 79 7.31 -6.64 2.91
CA ILE A 79 8.76 -6.84 2.96
C ILE A 79 9.44 -5.63 3.60
N GLY A 80 8.98 -4.42 3.27
CA GLY A 80 9.45 -3.20 3.93
C GLY A 80 9.10 -3.18 5.42
N LEU A 81 7.95 -3.75 5.80
CA LEU A 81 7.61 -3.93 7.20
C LEU A 81 8.54 -4.93 7.90
N TRP A 82 8.90 -6.04 7.24
CA TRP A 82 9.86 -7.00 7.80
C TRP A 82 11.25 -6.40 7.97
N GLN A 83 11.72 -5.62 6.99
CA GLN A 83 13.00 -4.92 7.09
C GLN A 83 13.03 -4.00 8.30
N ARG A 84 11.98 -3.20 8.50
CA ARG A 84 11.87 -2.32 9.67
C ARG A 84 11.86 -3.11 10.99
N HIS A 85 11.11 -4.20 11.06
CA HIS A 85 11.10 -5.06 12.25
C HIS A 85 12.47 -5.70 12.52
N TYR A 86 13.23 -6.01 11.47
CA TYR A 86 14.59 -6.52 11.61
C TYR A 86 15.56 -5.46 12.13
N GLU A 87 15.48 -4.23 11.61
CA GLU A 87 16.29 -3.09 12.07
C GLU A 87 15.96 -2.66 13.51
N GLU A 88 14.68 -2.76 13.91
CA GLU A 88 14.19 -2.40 15.26
C GLU A 88 14.48 -3.48 16.32
N GLY A 89 15.07 -4.62 15.96
CA GLY A 89 15.33 -5.71 16.90
C GLY A 89 14.04 -6.44 17.36
N ALA A 90 13.05 -6.58 16.47
CA ALA A 90 11.79 -7.22 16.81
C ALA A 90 11.80 -8.75 16.66
N PHE A 91 12.90 -9.35 16.19
CA PHE A 91 13.08 -10.81 16.10
C PHE A 91 13.82 -11.38 17.31
N ASP A 92 14.56 -10.53 18.01
CA ASP A 92 15.16 -10.75 19.31
C ASP A 92 14.09 -10.58 20.38
N ALA A 93 13.77 -11.70 21.04
CA ALA A 93 12.69 -11.85 22.01
C ALA A 93 12.86 -11.04 23.31
N SER A 94 13.52 -9.86 23.29
CA SER A 94 13.80 -9.04 24.48
C SER A 94 13.46 -7.55 24.39
N SER A 95 12.96 -7.02 23.27
CA SER A 95 12.50 -5.63 23.21
C SER A 95 11.01 -5.47 22.95
N LYS A 96 10.28 -5.38 24.07
CA LYS A 96 8.96 -4.77 24.29
C LYS A 96 7.74 -5.37 23.58
N PRO A 97 6.59 -5.45 24.27
CA PRO A 97 5.32 -5.75 23.60
C PRO A 97 5.04 -4.65 22.57
N PRO A 98 4.41 -4.97 21.42
CA PRO A 98 3.99 -3.96 20.47
C PRO A 98 2.99 -3.06 21.20
N THR A 99 3.38 -1.83 21.50
CA THR A 99 2.39 -0.80 21.78
C THR A 99 1.53 -0.76 20.53
N LYS A 100 0.27 -1.14 20.70
CA LYS A 100 -0.75 -0.97 19.68
C LYS A 100 -0.82 0.54 19.43
N ALA A 101 -0.02 1.05 18.51
CA ALA A 101 -0.27 2.32 17.85
C ALA A 101 -1.49 2.10 16.97
N GLY A 102 -2.64 1.97 17.64
CA GLY A 102 -3.94 2.08 17.03
C GLY A 102 -3.95 3.43 16.36
N ARG A 103 -3.99 3.44 15.03
CA ARG A 103 -4.39 4.61 14.26
C ARG A 103 -5.63 5.17 14.96
N PRO A 104 -5.63 6.41 15.46
CA PRO A 104 -6.83 6.96 16.07
C PRO A 104 -7.94 6.88 15.01
N ARG A 105 -9.02 6.17 15.34
CA ARG A 105 -10.24 6.21 14.56
C ARG A 105 -10.68 7.68 14.57
N LYS A 106 -10.64 8.34 13.43
CA LYS A 106 -11.35 9.61 13.26
C LYS A 106 -12.83 9.26 13.37
N MET A 107 -13.42 9.54 14.53
CA MET A 107 -14.84 9.40 14.79
C MET A 107 -15.58 10.43 13.92
N THR A 108 -16.68 10.00 13.31
CA THR A 108 -17.66 10.83 12.62
C THR A 108 -18.03 12.03 13.48
N THR A 109 -17.70 13.25 13.06
CA THR A 109 -18.29 14.45 13.65
C THR A 109 -19.69 14.59 13.06
N ALA A 110 -20.69 14.28 13.89
CA ALA A 110 -22.08 14.63 13.66
C ALA A 110 -22.24 16.16 13.56
N LEU A 111 -23.18 16.58 12.72
CA LEU A 111 -23.60 17.97 12.52
C LEU A 111 -24.02 18.61 13.86
N PRO A 112 -23.60 19.85 14.16
CA PRO A 112 -24.25 20.65 15.20
C PRO A 112 -25.49 21.37 14.64
N PRO A 113 -26.60 21.45 15.40
CA PRO A 113 -27.79 22.20 15.05
C PRO A 113 -27.68 23.69 15.44
N VAL A 114 -28.25 24.52 14.56
CA VAL A 114 -28.98 25.79 14.80
C VAL A 114 -28.33 26.89 15.67
N ASN A 115 -28.04 28.03 15.04
CA ASN A 115 -28.66 29.33 15.39
C ASN A 115 -28.17 30.43 14.43
N ALA A 116 -29.09 30.99 13.66
CA ALA A 116 -28.95 32.32 13.08
C ALA A 116 -29.08 33.37 14.20
N PRO A 117 -28.45 34.54 14.05
CA PRO A 117 -29.31 35.71 13.81
C PRO A 117 -28.81 36.63 12.69
N SER A 118 -29.82 37.24 12.06
CA SER A 118 -29.79 38.33 11.08
C SER A 118 -28.93 39.51 11.52
N ILE A 119 -28.16 40.08 10.57
CA ILE A 119 -27.97 41.53 10.47
C ILE A 119 -28.06 41.86 8.97
N ASP A 120 -29.23 42.35 8.57
CA ASP A 120 -29.39 43.27 7.45
C ASP A 120 -28.56 44.54 7.73
N ASP A 121 -27.87 45.08 6.72
CA ASP A 121 -27.97 46.49 6.28
C ASP A 121 -26.94 46.82 5.18
N GLU A 122 -27.46 47.09 3.98
CA GLU A 122 -27.15 48.25 3.12
C GLU A 122 -25.68 48.71 2.94
N SER A 123 -25.14 48.58 1.72
CA SER A 123 -24.73 49.74 0.90
C SER A 123 -23.70 49.42 -0.20
N ARG A 124 -24.05 49.92 -1.40
CA ARG A 124 -23.20 50.42 -2.51
C ARG A 124 -22.63 49.37 -3.48
N SER A 125 -23.25 49.21 -4.66
CA SER A 125 -23.21 50.11 -5.84
C SER A 125 -21.85 50.10 -6.53
N ARG A 126 -21.78 49.61 -7.78
CA ARG A 126 -21.49 50.43 -8.98
C ARG A 126 -21.50 49.59 -10.28
N ASP A 127 -22.25 50.10 -11.27
CA ASP A 127 -22.15 50.12 -12.75
C ASP A 127 -21.35 49.01 -13.49
N GLU A 128 -21.78 48.47 -14.64
CA GLU A 128 -22.46 49.03 -15.83
C GLU A 128 -23.19 47.89 -16.59
#